data_AF-Q49WN0-F1
#
_entry.id   AF-Q49WN0-F1
#
_cell.length_a   1.000
_cell.length_b   1.000
_cell.length_c   1.000
_cell.angle_alpha   90.00
_cell.angle_beta   90.00
_cell.angle_gamma   90.00
#
_symmetry.space_group_name_H-M   'P 1'
#
loop_
_entity.id
_entity.type
_entity.pdbx_description
1 polymer ?
#
loop_
_entity_poly.entity_id
_entity_poly.type
_entity_poly.pdbx_seq_one_letter_code
_entity_poly.pdbx_strand_id
1 'polypeptide(L)'
;MNRKPERIMAWIANGLSILFLLLMVLVFSFMNVPEFKEAFHQMNQQQGLEMSMETFKTSIMFQGVLLIISTILGILGTFIIKGNRVLAACVFIIAAITSIFSGNFVALILWFIVGIMLFVKKDKRFDHHKGIVSNDNANDTHNANRTEDMDPDREMKQKKDNDPYIY
;
A
#
# COMPACT_ATOMS: atom_id res chain seq x y z
N MET A 1 5.71 -4.09 12.10
CA MET A 1 5.22 -3.31 10.94
C MET A 1 3.97 -3.97 10.36
N ASN A 2 2.78 -3.51 10.73
CA ASN A 2 1.50 -4.07 10.24
C ASN A 2 1.11 -3.51 8.87
N ARG A 3 2.03 -3.61 7.90
CA ARG A 3 1.80 -3.25 6.48
C ARG A 3 1.74 -4.47 5.57
N LYS A 4 1.33 -5.60 6.17
CA LYS A 4 1.13 -6.86 5.47
C LYS A 4 0.07 -6.74 4.35
N PRO A 5 -1.11 -6.10 4.56
CA PRO A 5 -2.14 -6.10 3.52
C PRO A 5 -1.76 -5.27 2.29
N GLU A 6 -1.13 -4.10 2.44
CA GLU A 6 -0.68 -3.27 1.32
C GLU A 6 0.33 -4.03 0.45
N ARG A 7 1.27 -4.69 1.12
CA ARG A 7 2.33 -5.43 0.43
C ARG A 7 1.78 -6.67 -0.27
N ILE A 8 0.81 -7.36 0.33
CA ILE A 8 0.12 -8.50 -0.30
C ILE A 8 -0.63 -8.02 -1.54
N MET A 9 -1.39 -6.93 -1.44
CA MET A 9 -2.12 -6.36 -2.58
C MET A 9 -1.17 -5.92 -3.71
N ALA A 10 -0.04 -5.30 -3.37
CA ALA A 10 0.99 -4.92 -4.34
C ALA A 10 1.59 -6.14 -5.06
N TRP A 11 1.88 -7.24 -4.33
CA TRP A 11 2.34 -8.48 -4.94
C TRP A 11 1.28 -9.15 -5.82
N ILE A 12 0.01 -9.09 -5.45
CA ILE A 12 -1.10 -9.57 -6.29
C ILE A 12 -1.14 -8.77 -7.60
N ALA A 13 -1.04 -7.44 -7.52
CA ALA A 13 -1.00 -6.57 -8.69
C ALA A 13 0.16 -6.92 -9.63
N ASN A 14 1.36 -7.10 -9.07
CA ASN A 14 2.55 -7.48 -9.84
C ASN A 14 2.40 -8.86 -10.48
N GLY A 15 1.91 -9.85 -9.73
CA GLY A 15 1.68 -11.20 -10.23
C GLY A 15 0.71 -11.21 -11.41
N LEU A 16 -0.36 -10.42 -11.33
CA LEU A 16 -1.34 -10.29 -12.40
C LEU A 16 -0.78 -9.54 -13.62
N SER A 17 0.05 -8.51 -13.40
CA SER A 17 0.77 -7.81 -14.48
C SER A 17 1.73 -8.76 -15.21
N ILE A 18 2.47 -9.59 -14.48
CA ILE A 18 3.36 -10.60 -15.05
C ILE A 18 2.56 -11.64 -15.83
N LEU A 19 1.41 -12.09 -15.30
CA LEU A 19 0.52 -13.00 -16.03
C LEU A 19 0.03 -12.38 -17.35
N PHE A 20 -0.38 -11.11 -17.33
CA PHE A 20 -0.78 -10.39 -18.54
C PHE A 20 0.38 -10.28 -19.54
N LEU A 21 1.60 -10.01 -19.06
CA LEU A 21 2.80 -9.99 -19.89
C LEU A 21 3.06 -11.36 -20.56
N LEU A 22 2.91 -12.47 -19.82
CA LEU A 22 3.05 -13.81 -20.38
C LEU A 22 2.01 -14.10 -21.47
N LEU A 23 0.75 -13.70 -21.25
CA LEU A 23 -0.31 -13.83 -22.27
C LEU A 23 0.03 -13.00 -23.51
N MET A 24 0.57 -11.80 -23.34
CA MET A 24 0.96 -10.94 -24.45
C MET A 24 2.10 -11.57 -25.27
N VAL A 25 3.12 -12.13 -24.62
CA VAL A 25 4.20 -12.87 -25.29
C VAL A 25 3.65 -14.07 -26.07
N LEU A 26 2.67 -14.78 -25.50
CA LEU A 26 2.00 -15.89 -26.16
C LEU A 26 1.29 -15.42 -27.44
N VAL A 27 0.47 -14.37 -27.36
CA VAL A 27 -0.20 -13.77 -28.53
C VAL A 27 0.83 -13.37 -29.58
N PHE A 28 1.89 -12.68 -29.18
CA PHE A 28 2.96 -12.26 -30.08
C PHE A 28 3.62 -13.44 -30.81
N SER A 29 3.78 -14.58 -30.15
CA SER A 29 4.30 -15.81 -30.77
C SER A 29 3.36 -16.33 -31.87
N PHE A 30 2.05 -16.34 -31.60
CA PHE A 30 1.02 -16.76 -32.56
C PHE A 30 0.85 -15.79 -33.74
N MET A 31 1.35 -14.56 -33.69
CA MET A 31 1.23 -13.64 -34.82
C MET A 31 2.00 -14.08 -36.08
N ASN A 32 2.95 -15.01 -35.93
CA ASN A 32 3.75 -15.48 -37.06
C ASN A 32 3.13 -16.66 -37.81
N VAL A 33 2.09 -17.32 -37.27
CA VAL A 33 1.43 -18.47 -37.91
C VAL A 33 0.53 -17.97 -39.06
N PRO A 34 0.43 -18.68 -40.22
CA PRO A 34 -0.34 -18.22 -41.38
C PRO A 34 -1.82 -17.97 -41.06
N GLU A 35 -2.43 -18.82 -40.25
CA GLU A 35 -3.84 -18.76 -39.87
C GLU A 35 -4.17 -17.44 -39.14
N PHE A 36 -3.25 -16.97 -38.29
CA PHE A 36 -3.40 -15.69 -37.61
C PHE A 36 -3.38 -14.52 -38.60
N LYS A 37 -2.50 -14.59 -39.62
CA LYS A 37 -2.39 -13.53 -40.63
C LYS A 37 -3.65 -13.46 -41.51
N GLU A 38 -4.19 -14.60 -41.89
CA GLU A 38 -5.44 -14.68 -42.63
C GLU A 38 -6.61 -14.12 -41.81
N ALA A 39 -6.74 -14.53 -40.54
CA ALA A 39 -7.77 -14.02 -39.64
C ALA A 39 -7.67 -12.50 -39.43
N PHE A 40 -6.45 -11.98 -39.24
CA PHE A 40 -6.22 -10.54 -39.12
C PHE A 40 -6.62 -9.79 -40.38
N HIS A 41 -6.25 -10.29 -41.56
CA HIS A 41 -6.59 -9.65 -42.82
C HIS A 41 -8.11 -9.62 -43.06
N GLN A 42 -8.81 -10.74 -42.79
CA GLN A 42 -10.26 -10.79 -42.86
C GLN A 42 -10.91 -9.79 -41.89
N MET A 43 -10.43 -9.72 -40.64
CA MET A 43 -10.94 -8.79 -39.64
C MET A 43 -10.74 -7.32 -40.05
N ASN A 44 -9.57 -6.97 -40.59
CA ASN A 44 -9.31 -5.63 -41.10
C ASN A 44 -10.22 -5.25 -42.26
N GLN A 45 -10.41 -6.14 -43.23
CA GLN A 45 -11.32 -5.91 -44.34
C GLN A 45 -12.76 -5.71 -43.87
N GLN A 46 -13.23 -6.53 -42.92
CA GLN A 46 -14.57 -6.40 -42.34
C GLN A 46 -14.77 -5.08 -41.58
N GLN A 47 -13.73 -4.57 -40.93
CA GLN A 47 -13.77 -3.32 -40.18
C GLN A 47 -13.47 -2.08 -41.05
N GLY A 48 -13.17 -2.26 -42.35
CA GLY A 48 -12.75 -1.18 -43.24
C GLY A 48 -11.42 -0.54 -42.83
N LEU A 49 -10.56 -1.29 -42.13
CA LEU A 49 -9.26 -0.83 -41.66
C LEU A 49 -8.15 -1.26 -42.62
N GLU A 50 -7.32 -0.30 -43.03
CA GLU A 50 -6.11 -0.56 -43.85
C GLU A 50 -4.85 -0.68 -42.98
N MET A 51 -4.88 -1.54 -41.96
CA MET A 51 -3.71 -1.78 -41.12
C MET A 51 -2.85 -2.94 -41.65
N SER A 52 -1.56 -2.73 -41.86
CA SER A 52 -0.67 -3.84 -42.19
C SER A 52 -0.39 -4.71 -40.96
N MET A 53 -0.11 -6.00 -41.17
CA MET A 53 0.31 -6.91 -40.09
C MET A 53 1.60 -6.41 -39.41
N GLU A 54 2.49 -5.77 -40.16
CA GLU A 54 3.73 -5.20 -39.63
C GLU A 54 3.48 -4.01 -38.69
N THR A 55 2.58 -3.11 -39.08
CA THR A 55 2.15 -1.99 -38.22
C THR A 55 1.49 -2.51 -36.95
N PHE A 56 0.65 -3.54 -37.06
CA PHE A 56 0.02 -4.19 -35.92
C PHE A 56 1.04 -4.87 -34.99
N LYS A 57 2.03 -5.59 -35.53
CA LYS A 57 3.13 -6.16 -34.72
C LYS A 57 3.92 -5.06 -34.00
N THR A 58 4.19 -3.95 -34.67
CA THR A 58 4.94 -2.82 -34.11
C THR A 58 4.16 -2.14 -32.97
N SER A 59 2.84 -1.96 -33.11
CA SER A 59 2.02 -1.38 -32.03
C SER A 59 1.97 -2.30 -30.82
N ILE A 60 1.80 -3.60 -31.03
CA ILE A 60 1.87 -4.63 -29.98
C ILE A 60 3.25 -4.58 -29.29
N MET A 61 4.37 -4.56 -30.03
CA MET A 61 5.71 -4.42 -29.43
C MET A 61 5.85 -3.17 -28.57
N PHE A 62 5.42 -2.01 -29.08
CA PHE A 62 5.48 -0.75 -28.34
C PHE A 62 4.67 -0.83 -27.03
N GLN A 63 3.45 -1.37 -27.10
CA GLN A 63 2.61 -1.62 -25.94
C GLN A 63 3.28 -2.59 -24.94
N GLY A 64 3.98 -3.62 -25.44
CA GLY A 64 4.75 -4.57 -24.64
C GLY A 64 5.92 -3.95 -23.89
N VAL A 65 6.65 -3.02 -24.52
CA VAL A 65 7.72 -2.27 -23.85
C VAL A 65 7.17 -1.43 -22.71
N LEU A 66 6.06 -0.72 -22.93
CA LEU A 66 5.39 0.05 -21.88
C LEU A 66 4.90 -0.85 -20.73
N LEU A 67 4.38 -2.03 -21.06
CA LEU A 67 3.97 -3.02 -20.06
C LEU A 67 5.15 -3.48 -19.18
N ILE A 68 6.30 -3.75 -19.79
CA ILE A 68 7.53 -4.14 -19.07
C ILE A 68 7.95 -3.02 -18.11
N ILE A 69 8.03 -1.78 -18.61
CA ILE A 69 8.40 -0.61 -17.80
C ILE A 69 7.43 -0.46 -16.61
N SER A 70 6.13 -0.53 -16.88
CA SER A 70 5.10 -0.42 -15.86
C SER A 70 5.21 -1.53 -14.79
N THR A 71 5.45 -2.77 -15.22
CA THR A 71 5.62 -3.92 -14.32
C THR A 71 6.85 -3.75 -13.44
N ILE A 72 7.97 -3.28 -13.99
CA ILE A 72 9.18 -2.98 -13.22
C ILE A 72 8.90 -1.90 -12.18
N LEU A 73 8.19 -0.82 -12.55
CA LEU A 73 7.80 0.22 -11.61
C LEU A 73 6.93 -0.32 -10.47
N GLY A 74 5.95 -1.18 -10.76
CA GLY A 74 5.13 -1.84 -9.72
C GLY A 74 5.95 -2.69 -8.75
N ILE A 75 6.93 -3.44 -9.27
CA ILE A 75 7.86 -4.25 -8.46
C ILE A 75 8.75 -3.34 -7.60
N LEU A 76 9.34 -2.30 -8.18
CA LEU A 76 10.16 -1.32 -7.45
C LEU A 76 9.34 -0.61 -6.36
N GLY A 77 8.13 -0.17 -6.68
CA GLY A 77 7.20 0.43 -5.73
C GLY A 77 6.96 -0.49 -4.53
N THR A 78 6.80 -1.78 -4.78
CA THR A 78 6.59 -2.80 -3.73
C THR A 78 7.78 -2.93 -2.78
N PHE A 79 9.01 -2.88 -3.30
CA PHE A 79 10.22 -2.89 -2.47
C PHE A 79 10.37 -1.61 -1.63
N ILE A 80 10.00 -0.45 -2.21
CA ILE A 80 10.13 0.86 -1.55
C ILE A 80 9.13 1.02 -0.39
N ILE A 81 8.02 0.25 -0.34
CA ILE A 81 7.00 0.32 0.74
C ILE A 81 7.61 0.26 2.15
N LYS A 82 8.69 -0.52 2.34
CA LYS A 82 9.35 -0.68 3.65
C LYS A 82 10.14 0.59 4.06
N GLY A 83 10.71 1.30 3.10
CA GLY A 83 11.58 2.45 3.34
C GLY A 83 10.79 3.76 3.37
N ASN A 84 10.16 4.13 2.26
CA ASN A 84 9.48 5.42 2.11
C ASN A 84 8.10 5.23 1.49
N ARG A 85 7.05 5.46 2.30
CA ARG A 85 5.66 5.25 1.87
C ARG A 85 5.25 6.21 0.74
N VAL A 86 5.69 7.46 0.81
CA VAL A 86 5.25 8.51 -0.11
C VAL A 86 5.91 8.28 -1.47
N LEU A 87 7.21 7.93 -1.46
CA LEU A 87 7.91 7.55 -2.67
C LEU A 87 7.29 6.30 -3.31
N ALA A 88 7.00 5.25 -2.53
CA ALA A 88 6.33 4.06 -3.04
C ALA A 88 4.96 4.40 -3.66
N ALA A 89 4.16 5.23 -3.00
CA ALA A 89 2.87 5.67 -3.50
C ALA A 89 3.01 6.40 -4.85
N CYS A 90 3.93 7.36 -4.97
CA CYS A 90 4.20 8.04 -6.23
C CYS A 90 4.62 7.07 -7.34
N VAL A 91 5.49 6.10 -7.05
CA VAL A 91 5.91 5.08 -8.02
C VAL A 91 4.73 4.24 -8.51
N PHE A 92 3.81 3.85 -7.62
CA PHE A 92 2.59 3.13 -8.02
C PHE A 92 1.64 3.96 -8.86
N ILE A 93 1.52 5.27 -8.59
CA ILE A 93 0.72 6.17 -9.43
C ILE A 93 1.34 6.28 -10.83
N ILE A 94 2.66 6.42 -10.93
CA ILE A 94 3.35 6.45 -12.23
C ILE A 94 3.14 5.12 -12.97
N ALA A 95 3.28 3.97 -12.29
CA ALA A 95 3.00 2.66 -12.88
C ALA A 95 1.54 2.55 -13.38
N ALA A 96 0.57 3.03 -12.60
CA ALA A 96 -0.84 3.04 -13.02
C ALA A 96 -1.07 3.90 -14.27
N ILE A 97 -0.46 5.09 -14.36
CA ILE A 97 -0.57 5.96 -15.54
C ILE A 97 0.06 5.30 -16.77
N THR A 98 1.27 4.74 -16.64
CA THR A 98 1.93 4.00 -17.74
C THR A 98 1.09 2.80 -18.17
N SER A 99 0.36 2.18 -17.24
CA SER A 99 -0.49 1.02 -17.53
C SER A 99 -1.64 1.32 -18.48
N ILE A 100 -2.15 2.57 -18.51
CA ILE A 100 -3.19 3.01 -19.45
C ILE A 100 -2.73 2.75 -20.89
N PHE A 101 -1.51 3.18 -21.21
CA PHE A 101 -0.94 3.05 -22.55
C PHE A 101 -0.58 1.60 -22.89
N SER A 102 -0.30 0.78 -21.88
CA SER A 102 0.00 -0.65 -22.06
C SER A 102 -1.24 -1.54 -22.17
N GLY A 103 -2.45 -1.00 -21.97
CA GLY A 103 -3.70 -1.78 -21.93
C GLY A 103 -3.87 -2.68 -20.70
N ASN A 104 -2.99 -2.58 -19.69
CA ASN A 104 -3.04 -3.39 -18.48
C ASN A 104 -3.95 -2.76 -17.41
N PHE A 105 -5.24 -2.70 -17.70
CA PHE A 105 -6.23 -2.02 -16.86
C PHE A 105 -6.41 -2.68 -15.49
N VAL A 106 -6.19 -4.00 -15.39
CA VAL A 106 -6.36 -4.70 -14.11
C VAL A 106 -5.24 -4.32 -13.14
N ALA A 107 -3.98 -4.32 -13.60
CA ALA A 107 -2.86 -3.86 -12.79
C ALA A 107 -2.94 -2.35 -12.52
N LEU A 108 -3.44 -1.55 -13.48
CA LEU A 108 -3.71 -0.13 -13.26
C LEU A 108 -4.57 0.10 -12.02
N ILE A 109 -5.73 -0.54 -11.96
CA ILE A 109 -6.68 -0.35 -10.85
C ILE A 109 -6.04 -0.78 -9.54
N LEU A 110 -5.37 -1.94 -9.53
CA LEU A 110 -4.72 -2.46 -8.34
C LEU A 110 -3.58 -1.55 -7.85
N TRP A 111 -2.68 -1.10 -8.72
CA TRP A 111 -1.61 -0.17 -8.36
C TRP A 111 -2.14 1.18 -7.93
N PHE A 112 -3.23 1.67 -8.55
CA PHE A 112 -3.89 2.90 -8.14
C PHE A 112 -4.45 2.79 -6.71
N ILE A 113 -5.18 1.70 -6.40
CA ILE A 113 -5.70 1.44 -5.05
C ILE A 113 -4.57 1.35 -4.02
N VAL A 114 -3.49 0.63 -4.34
CA VAL A 114 -2.29 0.53 -3.47
C VAL A 114 -1.67 1.91 -3.25
N GLY A 115 -1.54 2.72 -4.30
CA GLY A 115 -1.03 4.09 -4.21
C GLY A 115 -1.84 4.95 -3.25
N ILE A 116 -3.18 4.94 -3.39
CA ILE A 116 -4.08 5.67 -2.48
C ILE A 116 -3.95 5.13 -1.05
N MET A 117 -3.94 3.81 -0.86
CA MET A 117 -3.83 3.19 0.46
C MET A 117 -2.55 3.61 1.19
N LEU A 118 -1.45 3.76 0.45
CA LEU A 118 -0.17 4.24 0.99
C LEU A 118 -0.20 5.74 1.38
N PHE A 119 -0.98 6.57 0.67
CA PHE A 119 -1.18 7.98 1.02
C PHE A 119 -2.09 8.15 2.25
N VAL A 120 -3.24 7.46 2.28
CA VAL A 120 -4.29 7.64 3.29
C VAL A 120 -3.85 7.14 4.67
N LYS A 121 -3.06 6.06 4.74
CA LYS A 121 -2.74 5.43 6.03
C LYS A 121 -1.68 6.22 6.79
N LYS A 122 -2.10 7.10 7.70
CA LYS A 122 -1.23 7.78 8.68
C LYS A 122 -0.36 6.75 9.40
N ASP A 123 0.94 7.04 9.49
CA ASP A 123 1.85 6.22 10.28
C ASP A 123 1.40 6.30 11.74
N LYS A 124 1.00 5.17 12.34
CA LYS A 124 0.69 5.06 13.78
C LYS A 124 1.89 5.37 14.69
N ARG A 125 3.04 5.76 14.12
CA ARG A 125 4.27 6.10 14.81
C ARG A 125 4.31 7.55 15.30
N PHE A 126 3.29 8.37 15.02
CA PHE A 126 3.17 9.73 15.56
C PHE A 126 2.23 9.86 16.76
N ASP A 127 1.66 8.75 17.26
CA ASP A 127 0.80 8.77 18.46
C ASP A 127 1.53 8.31 19.73
N HIS A 128 2.85 8.53 19.81
CA HIS A 128 3.62 8.32 21.04
C HIS A 128 4.32 9.60 21.55
N HIS A 129 3.85 10.79 21.13
CA HIS A 129 4.28 12.08 21.67
C HIS A 129 3.10 13.07 21.76
N LYS A 130 1.99 12.64 22.36
CA LYS A 130 0.97 13.56 22.90
C LYS A 130 0.52 13.11 24.28
N GLY A 131 1.49 13.14 25.20
CA GLY A 131 1.27 13.20 26.64
C GLY A 131 2.06 14.38 27.20
N ILE A 132 1.97 15.55 26.55
CA ILE A 132 2.43 16.81 27.14
C ILE A 132 1.18 17.60 27.49
N VAL A 133 0.83 17.46 28.77
CA VAL A 133 0.17 18.41 29.66
C VAL A 133 -0.47 19.61 28.95
N SER A 134 -1.80 19.60 28.89
CA SER A 134 -2.57 20.83 28.86
C SER A 134 -3.51 20.75 30.06
N ASN A 135 -3.19 21.50 31.11
CA ASN A 135 -4.20 21.92 32.07
C ASN A 135 -3.77 23.28 32.64
N ASP A 136 -4.18 24.34 31.95
CA ASP A 136 -4.23 25.68 32.51
C ASP A 136 -5.41 25.76 33.48
N ASN A 137 -5.10 26.16 34.72
CA ASN A 137 -5.96 26.85 35.70
C ASN A 137 -7.42 26.42 35.90
N ALA A 138 -7.72 25.89 37.09
CA ALA A 138 -8.60 26.55 38.07
C ALA A 138 -8.79 25.66 39.30
N ASN A 139 -8.78 26.30 40.47
CA ASN A 139 -9.14 25.72 41.76
C ASN A 139 -10.52 25.04 41.72
N ASP A 140 -10.66 23.88 42.36
CA ASP A 140 -11.69 23.60 43.39
C ASP A 140 -11.80 22.10 43.73
N THR A 141 -11.56 21.83 45.01
CA THR A 141 -12.34 20.99 45.96
C THR A 141 -12.78 19.55 45.60
N HIS A 142 -12.34 18.62 46.47
CA HIS A 142 -13.00 17.37 46.94
C HIS A 142 -13.60 16.38 45.92
N ASN A 143 -13.09 15.14 45.89
CA ASN A 143 -13.80 14.00 46.49
C ASN A 143 -12.93 12.74 46.56
N ALA A 144 -12.99 12.08 47.72
CA ALA A 144 -12.29 10.85 48.07
C ALA A 144 -12.99 9.63 47.46
N ASN A 145 -12.23 8.58 47.12
CA ASN A 145 -12.66 7.19 47.23
C ASN A 145 -11.47 6.25 46.97
N ARG A 146 -10.85 5.77 48.06
CA ARG A 146 -10.29 4.41 48.14
C ARG A 146 -10.08 4.06 49.60
N THR A 147 -10.94 3.17 50.06
CA THR A 147 -10.93 2.50 51.36
C THR A 147 -9.70 1.59 51.41
N GLU A 148 -8.72 1.94 52.24
CA GLU A 148 -7.76 0.99 52.80
C GLU A 148 -8.12 0.84 54.28
N ASP A 149 -8.40 -0.40 54.70
CA ASP A 149 -8.68 -0.75 56.09
C ASP A 149 -7.49 -0.35 56.97
N MET A 150 -7.66 0.76 57.68
CA MET A 150 -6.69 1.32 58.62
C MET A 150 -6.81 0.53 59.93
N ASP A 151 -5.81 -0.30 60.25
CA ASP A 151 -5.66 -1.03 61.52
C ASP A 151 -5.00 -0.10 62.57
N PRO A 152 -5.78 0.53 63.48
CA PRO A 152 -5.29 1.58 64.37
C PRO A 152 -4.27 1.07 65.40
N ASP A 153 -4.25 -0.24 65.66
CA ASP A 153 -3.36 -0.85 66.65
C ASP A 153 -1.92 -0.97 66.14
N ARG A 154 -1.72 -0.98 64.81
CA ARG A 154 -0.40 -1.02 64.18
C ARG A 154 0.26 0.36 64.13
N GLU A 155 -0.51 1.41 63.88
CA GLU A 155 0.02 2.77 63.80
C GLU A 155 0.48 3.30 65.17
N MET A 156 -0.23 2.97 66.25
CA MET A 156 0.17 3.40 67.60
C MET A 156 1.48 2.74 68.06
N LYS A 157 1.73 1.48 67.68
CA LYS A 157 2.99 0.79 68.03
C LYS A 157 4.19 1.41 67.29
N GLN A 158 4.05 1.76 66.02
CA GLN A 158 5.13 2.42 65.27
C GLN A 158 5.44 3.84 65.74
N LYS A 159 4.46 4.58 66.28
CA LYS A 159 4.70 5.91 66.85
C LYS A 159 5.45 5.87 68.17
N LYS A 160 5.23 4.83 69.00
CA LYS A 160 5.87 4.72 70.32
C LYS A 160 7.35 4.35 70.25
N ASP A 161 7.75 3.57 69.24
CA ASP A 161 9.15 3.14 69.07
C ASP A 161 10.06 4.26 68.52
N ASN A 162 9.49 5.30 67.91
CA ASN A 162 10.23 6.37 67.23
C ASN A 162 10.28 7.71 67.98
N ASP A 163 9.60 7.86 69.10
CA ASP A 163 9.60 9.11 69.88
C ASP A 163 9.52 8.84 71.40
N PRO A 164 10.62 9.01 72.16
CA PRO A 164 10.66 8.69 73.59
C PRO A 164 9.99 9.73 74.50
N TYR A 165 9.30 10.74 73.97
CA TYR A 165 8.69 11.82 74.75
C TYR A 165 7.15 11.84 74.78
N ILE A 166 6.48 10.76 74.39
CA ILE A 166 5.03 10.62 74.51
C ILE A 166 4.70 10.00 75.88
N TYR A 167 4.20 10.82 76.82
CA TYR A 167 3.60 10.38 78.09
C TYR A 167 2.11 10.08 77.94
#